data_AF-A0A7J2KBK0-F1
#
_entry.id   AF-A0A7J2KBK0-F1
#
_cell.length_a   1.000
_cell.length_b   1.000
_cell.length_c   1.000
_cell.angle_alpha   90.00
_cell.angle_beta   90.00
_cell.angle_gamma   90.00
#
_symmetry.space_group_name_H-M   'P 1'
#
loop_
_entity.id
_entity.type
_entity.pdbx_description
1 polymer ?
#
loop_
_entity_poly.entity_id
_entity_poly.type
_entity_poly.pdbx_seq_one_letter_code
_entity_poly.pdbx_strand_id
1 'polypeptide(L)'
;MKRSDVALVFYSMKNNRYSINVLVAALEKDDRTPVDVYVVDERRQITLLNTLQRLRSLYKKTVLAISFLTTQLPFIEKLVDMVKKFLPDILVIAGGPHATGEPLGTITRLK
;
A
#
# COMPACT_ATOMS: atom_id res chain seq x y z
N MET A 1 -3.91 16.32 18.14
CA MET A 1 -2.73 15.99 17.32
C MET A 1 -3.01 16.45 15.90
N LYS A 2 -2.10 17.19 15.26
CA LYS A 2 -2.31 17.67 13.88
C LYS A 2 -2.15 16.48 12.93
N ARG A 3 -3.04 16.37 11.96
CA ARG A 3 -3.01 15.35 10.91
C ARG A 3 -1.75 15.50 10.04
N SER A 4 -1.15 14.38 9.64
CA SER A 4 -0.04 14.39 8.68
C SER A 4 -0.50 14.79 7.28
N ASP A 5 0.43 15.27 6.44
CA ASP A 5 0.13 15.58 5.03
C ASP A 5 0.02 14.32 4.16
N VAL A 6 0.52 13.18 4.66
CA VAL A 6 0.62 11.91 3.92
C VAL A 6 -0.19 10.82 4.62
N ALA A 7 -1.02 10.12 3.86
CA ALA A 7 -1.63 8.85 4.27
C ALA A 7 -0.86 7.67 3.66
N LEU A 8 -0.41 6.75 4.51
CA LEU A 8 0.23 5.51 4.10
C LEU A 8 -0.73 4.34 4.33
N VAL A 9 -1.17 3.70 3.25
CA VAL A 9 -2.15 2.62 3.26
C VAL A 9 -1.47 1.30 2.96
N PHE A 10 -1.37 0.41 3.94
CA PHE A 10 -0.93 -0.96 3.73
C PHE A 10 -2.08 -1.85 3.27
N TYR A 11 -1.89 -2.53 2.15
CA TYR A 11 -2.79 -3.61 1.74
C TYR A 11 -2.33 -4.95 2.32
N SER A 12 -3.05 -5.41 3.34
CA SER A 12 -2.71 -6.58 4.14
C SER A 12 -3.42 -7.83 3.65
N MET A 13 -2.64 -8.84 3.28
CA MET A 13 -3.05 -10.19 2.91
C MET A 13 -2.65 -11.16 4.03
N LYS A 14 -3.33 -12.29 4.18
CA LYS A 14 -3.04 -13.25 5.26
C LYS A 14 -1.57 -13.63 5.35
N ASN A 15 -0.92 -13.81 4.20
CA ASN A 15 0.47 -14.28 4.10
C ASN A 15 1.53 -13.20 4.38
N ASN A 16 1.16 -11.91 4.37
CA ASN A 16 2.11 -10.80 4.54
C ASN A 16 1.87 -9.99 5.84
N ARG A 17 0.84 -10.33 6.63
CA ARG A 17 0.42 -9.59 7.82
C ARG A 17 1.54 -9.41 8.85
N TYR A 18 2.40 -10.42 9.04
CA TYR A 18 3.52 -10.30 9.97
C TYR A 18 4.52 -9.22 9.56
N SER A 19 4.85 -9.13 8.26
CA SER A 19 5.71 -8.07 7.74
C SER A 19 5.07 -6.69 7.90
N ILE A 20 3.77 -6.57 7.63
CA ILE A 20 3.04 -5.31 7.76
C ILE A 20 2.96 -4.87 9.23
N ASN A 21 2.66 -5.76 10.16
CA ASN A 21 2.57 -5.42 11.58
C ASN A 21 3.90 -4.86 12.11
N VAL A 22 5.05 -5.40 11.67
CA VAL A 22 6.37 -4.88 12.04
C VAL A 22 6.59 -3.47 11.49
N LEU A 23 6.20 -3.22 10.23
CA LEU A 23 6.30 -1.88 9.63
C LEU A 23 5.40 -0.85 10.32
N VAL A 24 4.17 -1.22 10.66
CA VAL A 24 3.24 -0.36 11.40
C VAL A 24 3.83 -0.03 12.77
N ALA A 25 4.28 -1.03 13.54
CA ALA A 25 4.86 -0.81 14.86
C ALA A 25 6.16 0.03 14.82
N ALA A 26 6.94 -0.07 13.75
CA ALA A 26 8.13 0.76 13.56
C ALA A 26 7.75 2.22 13.28
N LEU A 27 6.76 2.47 12.42
CA LEU A 27 6.27 3.82 12.10
C LEU A 27 5.57 4.47 13.29
N GLU A 28 4.83 3.71 14.09
CA GLU A 28 4.20 4.20 15.33
C GLU A 28 5.21 4.72 16.36
N LYS A 29 6.46 4.24 16.32
CA LYS A 29 7.53 4.65 17.23
C LYS A 29 8.46 5.72 16.64
N ASP A 30 8.27 6.10 15.38
CA ASP A 30 9.19 6.97 14.64
C ASP A 30 8.58 8.34 14.36
N ASP A 31 8.80 9.28 15.29
CA ASP A 31 8.33 10.67 15.15
C ASP A 31 8.96 11.42 13.95
N ARG A 32 10.02 10.87 13.34
CA ARG A 32 10.71 11.46 12.18
C ARG A 32 9.98 11.20 10.87
N THR A 33 9.03 10.26 10.84
CA THR A 33 8.28 9.87 9.64
C THR A 33 6.80 10.24 9.84
N PRO A 34 6.42 11.52 9.61
CA PRO A 34 5.06 12.01 9.88
C PRO A 34 4.08 11.51 8.80
N VAL A 35 3.58 10.29 8.98
CA VAL A 35 2.58 9.67 8.11
C VAL A 35 1.43 9.14 8.96
N ASP A 36 0.19 9.31 8.48
CA ASP A 36 -0.96 8.65 9.09
C ASP A 36 -1.11 7.26 8.45
N VAL A 37 -0.97 6.22 9.28
CA VAL A 37 -0.95 4.82 8.81
C VAL A 37 -2.35 4.22 8.82
N TYR A 38 -2.69 3.53 7.72
CA TYR A 38 -3.93 2.79 7.55
C TYR A 38 -3.63 1.37 7.08
N VAL A 39 -4.40 0.40 7.56
CA VAL A 39 -4.30 -1.00 7.12
C VAL A 39 -5.64 -1.44 6.56
N VAL A 40 -5.63 -1.94 5.32
CA VAL A 40 -6.82 -2.49 4.64
C VAL A 40 -6.61 -3.98 4.39
N ASP A 41 -7.56 -4.79 4.83
CA ASP A 41 -7.51 -6.25 4.69
C ASP A 41 -8.02 -6.72 3.31
N GLU A 42 -7.37 -7.77 2.78
CA GLU A 42 -7.65 -8.37 1.47
C GLU A 42 -9.08 -8.83 1.25
N ARG A 43 -9.81 -9.17 2.32
CA ARG A 43 -11.20 -9.62 2.25
C ARG A 43 -12.17 -8.52 1.81
N ARG A 44 -11.67 -7.29 1.59
CA ARG A 44 -12.50 -6.11 1.34
C ARG A 44 -11.93 -5.23 0.21
N GLN A 45 -11.78 -5.78 -1.00
CA GLN A 45 -11.24 -5.03 -2.16
C GLN A 45 -12.03 -3.75 -2.51
N ILE A 46 -13.37 -3.78 -2.52
CA ILE A 46 -14.20 -2.57 -2.71
C ILE A 46 -13.89 -1.54 -1.63
N THR A 47 -13.58 -2.00 -0.42
CA THR A 47 -13.17 -1.14 0.69
C THR A 47 -11.78 -0.52 0.45
N LEU A 48 -10.86 -1.15 -0.30
CA LEU A 48 -9.60 -0.51 -0.66
C LEU A 48 -9.83 0.73 -1.52
N LEU A 49 -10.55 0.60 -2.64
CA LEU A 49 -10.81 1.75 -3.53
C LEU A 49 -11.55 2.87 -2.80
N ASN A 50 -12.58 2.54 -2.02
CA ASN A 50 -13.32 3.54 -1.24
C ASN A 50 -12.43 4.20 -0.18
N THR A 51 -11.53 3.45 0.44
CA THR A 51 -10.56 3.99 1.41
C THR A 51 -9.60 4.94 0.73
N LEU A 52 -8.98 4.53 -0.38
CA LEU A 52 -8.06 5.38 -1.13
C LEU A 52 -8.76 6.63 -1.67
N GLN A 53 -9.97 6.50 -2.20
CA GLN A 53 -10.81 7.62 -2.66
C GLN A 53 -11.09 8.62 -1.55
N ARG A 54 -11.40 8.15 -0.34
CA ARG A 54 -11.63 9.02 0.82
C ARG A 54 -10.34 9.68 1.30
N LEU A 55 -9.23 8.95 1.34
CA LEU A 55 -7.97 9.47 1.83
C LEU A 55 -7.36 10.48 0.85
N ARG A 56 -7.49 10.28 -0.46
CA ARG A 56 -6.98 11.23 -1.46
C ARG A 56 -7.62 12.62 -1.33
N SER A 57 -8.88 12.71 -0.91
CA SER A 57 -9.55 14.01 -0.70
C SER A 57 -9.19 14.69 0.62
N LEU A 58 -8.48 13.98 1.50
CA LEU A 58 -8.21 14.39 2.88
C LEU A 58 -6.73 14.66 3.16
N TYR A 59 -5.84 14.12 2.32
CA TYR A 59 -4.39 14.21 2.45
C TYR A 59 -3.78 14.81 1.20
N LYS A 60 -2.63 15.49 1.33
CA LYS A 60 -1.88 15.98 0.16
C LYS A 60 -1.30 14.84 -0.68
N LYS A 61 -0.93 13.73 -0.02
CA LYS A 61 -0.46 12.52 -0.70
C LYS A 61 -1.07 11.28 -0.07
N THR A 62 -1.57 10.39 -0.91
CA THR A 62 -1.96 9.04 -0.50
C THR A 62 -1.05 8.02 -1.17
N VAL A 63 -0.47 7.14 -0.36
CA VAL A 63 0.47 6.10 -0.78
C VAL A 63 -0.15 4.73 -0.50
N LEU A 64 -0.23 3.88 -1.50
CA LEU A 64 -0.58 2.48 -1.36
C LEU A 64 0.69 1.64 -1.27
N ALA A 65 0.92 1.00 -0.12
CA ALA A 65 2.02 0.11 0.13
C ALA A 65 1.59 -1.35 0.06
N ILE A 66 2.28 -2.13 -0.77
CA ILE A 66 1.97 -3.55 -1.02
C ILE A 66 3.23 -4.38 -0.75
N SER A 67 3.10 -5.41 0.09
CA SER A 67 4.14 -6.43 0.28
C SER A 67 3.64 -7.77 -0.25
N PHE A 68 4.38 -8.46 -1.11
CA PHE A 68 3.86 -9.69 -1.72
C PHE A 68 4.92 -10.76 -2.05
N LEU A 69 4.45 -12.01 -2.08
CA LEU A 69 5.19 -13.19 -2.51
C LEU A 69 5.07 -13.38 -4.03
N THR A 70 5.97 -14.15 -4.64
CA THR A 70 5.95 -14.40 -6.09
C THR A 70 4.63 -14.99 -6.57
N THR A 71 4.01 -15.86 -5.78
CA THR A 71 2.71 -16.49 -6.10
C THR A 71 1.55 -15.49 -6.15
N GLN A 72 1.71 -14.30 -5.57
CA GLN A 72 0.68 -13.26 -5.51
C GLN A 72 0.79 -12.25 -6.66
N LEU A 73 1.85 -12.31 -7.48
CA LEU A 73 2.09 -11.33 -8.54
C LEU A 73 0.88 -11.12 -9.48
N PRO A 74 0.23 -12.17 -10.04
CA PRO A 74 -0.89 -11.96 -10.96
C PRO A 74 -2.11 -11.27 -10.31
N PHE A 75 -2.28 -11.44 -9.00
CA PHE A 75 -3.31 -10.76 -8.24
C PHE A 75 -2.94 -9.28 -8.00
N ILE A 76 -1.67 -9.03 -7.63
CA ILE A 76 -1.17 -7.68 -7.38
C ILE A 76 -1.16 -6.82 -8.63
N GLU A 77 -0.80 -7.36 -9.79
CA GLU A 77 -0.89 -6.66 -11.08
C GLU A 77 -2.32 -6.15 -11.32
N LYS A 78 -3.31 -7.03 -11.24
CA LYS A 78 -4.74 -6.66 -11.40
C LYS A 78 -5.20 -5.63 -10.38
N LEU A 79 -4.74 -5.73 -9.13
CA LEU A 79 -5.07 -4.78 -8.08
C LEU A 79 -4.49 -3.39 -8.40
N VAL A 80 -3.22 -3.33 -8.81
CA VAL A 80 -2.55 -2.08 -9.15
C VAL A 80 -3.16 -1.47 -10.41
N ASP A 81 -3.44 -2.25 -11.45
CA ASP A 81 -4.13 -1.80 -12.66
C ASP A 81 -5.48 -1.15 -12.32
N MET A 82 -6.26 -1.80 -11.44
CA MET A 82 -7.53 -1.27 -10.96
C MET A 82 -7.33 0.07 -10.24
N VAL A 83 -6.39 0.14 -9.29
CA VAL A 83 -6.10 1.38 -8.54
C VAL A 83 -5.65 2.48 -9.49
N LYS A 84 -4.76 2.21 -10.44
CA LYS A 84 -4.26 3.19 -11.41
C LYS A 84 -5.35 3.66 -12.37
N LYS A 85 -6.24 2.77 -12.78
CA LYS A 85 -7.38 3.11 -13.65
C LYS A 85 -8.36 4.07 -12.97
N PHE A 86 -8.68 3.88 -11.69
CA PHE A 86 -9.70 4.68 -11.00
C PHE A 86 -9.11 5.85 -10.20
N LEU A 87 -7.86 5.72 -9.74
CA LEU A 87 -7.17 6.62 -8.82
C LEU A 87 -5.71 6.85 -9.29
N PRO A 88 -5.49 7.45 -10.48
CA PRO A 88 -4.17 7.54 -11.11
C PRO A 88 -3.13 8.34 -10.30
N ASP A 89 -3.59 9.20 -9.40
CA ASP A 89 -2.78 10.06 -8.52
C ASP A 89 -2.17 9.34 -7.31
N ILE A 90 -2.65 8.13 -7.01
CA ILE A 90 -2.14 7.30 -5.92
C ILE A 90 -0.72 6.82 -6.25
N LEU A 91 0.22 7.13 -5.35
CA LEU A 91 1.56 6.55 -5.40
C LEU A 91 1.49 5.12 -4.90
N VAL A 92 1.95 4.17 -5.71
CA VAL A 92 2.04 2.76 -5.32
C VAL A 92 3.50 2.45 -5.02
N ILE A 93 3.77 1.84 -3.87
CA ILE A 93 5.08 1.31 -3.50
C ILE A 93 4.97 -0.19 -3.23
N ALA A 94 6.01 -0.92 -3.62
CA ALA A 94 6.07 -2.38 -3.50
C ALA A 94 7.26 -2.82 -2.63
N GLY A 95 7.06 -3.88 -1.86
CA GLY A 95 8.07 -4.54 -1.05
C GLY A 95 7.78 -6.03 -0.87
N GLY A 96 8.46 -6.65 0.08
CA GLY A 96 8.35 -8.08 0.35
C GLY A 96 9.20 -8.95 -0.58
N PRO A 97 9.19 -10.28 -0.38
CA PRO A 97 10.17 -11.18 -1.00
C PRO A 97 10.23 -11.12 -2.53
N HIS A 98 9.09 -10.97 -3.21
CA HIS A 98 9.10 -10.85 -4.67
C HIS A 98 9.71 -9.53 -5.13
N ALA A 99 9.21 -8.41 -4.63
CA ALA A 99 9.69 -7.08 -5.02
C ALA A 99 11.17 -6.87 -4.71
N THR A 100 11.67 -7.49 -3.64
CA THR A 100 13.11 -7.50 -3.31
C THR A 100 13.91 -8.39 -4.26
N GLY A 101 13.40 -9.58 -4.63
CA GLY A 101 14.09 -10.51 -5.53
C GLY A 101 14.05 -10.11 -7.00
N GLU A 102 13.07 -9.31 -7.42
CA GLU A 102 12.84 -8.90 -8.81
C GLU A 102 12.33 -7.44 -8.90
N PRO A 103 13.15 -6.45 -8.49
CA PRO A 103 12.71 -5.07 -8.35
C PRO A 103 12.38 -4.40 -9.69
N LEU A 104 13.16 -4.66 -10.74
CA LEU A 104 12.98 -4.02 -12.05
C LEU A 104 11.67 -4.46 -12.72
N GLY A 105 11.38 -5.76 -12.75
CA GLY A 105 10.13 -6.27 -13.29
C GLY A 105 8.95 -5.97 -12.39
N THR A 106 9.12 -5.85 -11.06
CA THR A 106 8.08 -5.29 -10.19
C THR A 106 7.71 -3.87 -10.60
N ILE A 107 8.69 -2.97 -10.80
CA ILE A 107 8.44 -1.59 -11.26
C ILE A 107 7.82 -1.59 -12.67
N THR A 108 8.22 -2.52 -13.54
CA THR A 108 7.76 -2.55 -14.93
C THR A 108 6.33 -3.11 -15.07
N ARG A 109 5.96 -4.06 -14.21
CA ARG A 109 4.64 -4.72 -14.18
C ARG A 109 3.58 -3.94 -13.41
N LEU A 110 3.97 -3.19 -12.38
CA LEU A 110 3.05 -2.46 -11.49
C LEU A 110 2.98 -0.95 -11.83
N LYS A 111 2.64 -0.61 -13.08
CA LYS A 111 2.62 0.78 -13.57
C LYS A 111 1.24 1.40 -13.60
#